data_AF-L8TSU7-F1
#
_entry.id   AF-L8TSU7-F1
#
_cell.length_a   1.000
_cell.length_b   1.000
_cell.length_c   1.000
_cell.angle_alpha   90.00
_cell.angle_beta   90.00
_cell.angle_gamma   90.00
#
_symmetry.space_group_name_H-M   'P 1'
#
loop_
_entity.id
_entity.type
_entity.pdbx_description
1 polymer ?
#
loop_
_entity_poly.entity_id
_entity_poly.type
_entity_poly.pdbx_seq_one_letter_code
_entity_poly.pdbx_strand_id
1 'polypeptide(L)'
;MDFEDGEGKTVLTAYIQRRPEEGYVLHIEQLVAPLRVDGTLLRLSPAPHTDRTAADFRRITAARTAAAKAEAELKAAVRAARANGDSWEAIGAALGTSARTAQERFGL
;
A
#
# COMPACT_ATOMS: atom_id res chain seq x y z
N MET A 1 -19.71 27.43 0.95
CA MET A 1 -19.40 28.87 1.02
C MET A 1 -18.20 29.09 0.14
N ASP A 2 -18.32 30.04 -0.77
CA ASP A 2 -17.32 30.32 -1.78
C ASP A 2 -16.63 31.64 -1.45
N PHE A 3 -15.33 31.67 -1.67
CA PHE A 3 -14.49 32.85 -1.48
C PHE A 3 -13.82 33.16 -2.81
N GLU A 4 -13.85 34.43 -3.20
CA GLU A 4 -13.31 34.92 -4.46
C GLU A 4 -12.06 35.79 -4.21
N ASP A 5 -11.18 35.87 -5.20
CA ASP A 5 -10.09 36.84 -5.21
C ASP A 5 -10.54 38.24 -5.67
N GLY A 6 -9.61 39.19 -5.73
CA GLY A 6 -9.89 40.57 -6.17
C GLY A 6 -10.32 40.70 -7.64
N GLU A 7 -10.20 39.63 -8.43
CA GLU A 7 -10.63 39.55 -9.83
C GLU A 7 -12.00 38.84 -9.97
N GLY A 8 -12.60 38.39 -8.86
CA GLY A 8 -13.89 37.69 -8.83
C GLY A 8 -13.79 36.19 -9.13
N LYS A 9 -12.58 35.59 -9.09
CA LYS A 9 -12.40 34.16 -9.31
C LYS A 9 -12.51 33.40 -7.99
N THR A 10 -13.30 32.34 -7.95
CA THR A 10 -13.41 31.48 -6.76
C THR A 10 -12.09 30.81 -6.41
N VAL A 11 -11.57 31.11 -5.22
CA VAL A 11 -10.29 30.60 -4.69
C VAL A 11 -10.43 29.51 -3.63
N LEU A 12 -11.55 29.47 -2.92
CA LEU A 12 -11.86 28.47 -1.90
C LEU A 12 -13.35 28.15 -1.91
N THR A 13 -13.68 26.87 -1.92
CA THR A 13 -15.03 26.37 -1.65
C THR A 13 -14.98 25.48 -0.42
N ALA A 14 -15.68 25.88 0.64
CA ALA A 14 -15.70 25.16 1.90
C ALA A 14 -17.09 25.07 2.52
N TYR A 15 -17.39 23.98 3.21
CA TYR A 15 -18.62 23.82 3.98
C TYR A 15 -18.38 23.01 5.24
N ILE A 16 -19.23 23.22 6.24
CA ILE A 16 -19.19 22.46 7.49
C ILE A 16 -20.31 21.44 7.45
N GLN A 17 -19.96 20.17 7.68
CA GLN A 17 -20.92 19.08 7.83
C GLN A 17 -20.88 18.55 9.26
N ARG A 18 -22.04 18.44 9.91
CA ARG A 18 -22.15 17.73 11.19
C ARG A 18 -22.23 16.22 10.93
N ARG A 19 -21.30 15.47 11.52
CA ARG A 19 -21.27 14.01 11.54
C ARG A 19 -21.65 13.52 12.94
N PRO A 20 -22.60 12.58 13.10
CA PRO A 20 -23.10 12.16 14.41
C PRO A 20 -22.02 11.68 15.39
N GLU A 21 -20.97 11.02 14.88
CA GLU A 21 -19.90 10.41 15.70
C GLU A 21 -18.58 11.21 15.70
N GLU A 22 -18.40 12.12 14.74
CA GLU A 22 -17.12 12.84 14.52
C GLU A 22 -17.23 14.36 14.77
N GLY A 23 -18.41 14.86 15.14
CA GLY A 23 -18.62 16.30 15.39
C GLY A 23 -18.76 17.11 14.11
N TYR A 24 -18.21 18.32 14.07
CA TYR A 24 -18.24 19.18 12.89
C TYR A 24 -17.00 18.96 12.02
N VAL A 25 -17.21 18.63 10.75
CA VAL A 25 -16.15 18.41 9.75
C VAL A 25 -16.16 19.58 8.76
N LEU A 26 -15.02 20.24 8.61
CA LEU A 26 -14.81 21.24 7.57
C LEU A 26 -14.34 20.53 6.29
N HIS A 27 -15.16 20.60 5.25
CA HIS A 27 -14.82 20.12 3.92
C HIS A 27 -14.27 21.27 3.07
N ILE A 28 -13.18 21.00 2.36
CA ILE A 28 -12.55 21.92 1.41
C ILE A 28 -12.54 21.21 0.06
N GLU A 29 -13.36 21.67 -0.88
CA GLU A 29 -13.50 21.05 -2.21
C GLU A 29 -12.49 21.59 -3.21
N GLN A 30 -12.20 22.89 -3.12
CA GLN A 30 -11.28 23.58 -4.02
C GLN A 30 -10.39 24.53 -3.22
N LEU A 31 -9.08 24.47 -3.49
CA LEU A 31 -8.08 25.42 -2.98
C LEU A 31 -7.04 25.66 -4.07
N VAL A 32 -7.09 26.82 -4.73
CA VAL A 32 -6.19 27.16 -5.85
C VAL A 32 -4.90 27.87 -5.44
N ALA A 33 -4.77 28.28 -4.17
CA ALA A 33 -3.56 28.91 -3.63
C ALA A 33 -3.34 28.53 -2.15
N PRO A 34 -2.11 28.63 -1.60
CA PRO A 34 -1.86 28.28 -0.21
C PRO A 34 -2.64 29.18 0.77
N LEU A 35 -3.42 28.56 1.65
CA LEU A 35 -4.22 29.28 2.65
C LEU A 35 -3.33 29.87 3.74
N ARG A 36 -3.54 31.14 4.09
CA ARG A 36 -2.90 31.78 5.25
C ARG A 36 -3.97 32.26 6.23
N VAL A 37 -3.76 32.02 7.52
CA VAL A 37 -4.58 32.54 8.62
C VAL A 37 -3.70 33.46 9.44
N ASP A 38 -4.08 34.74 9.55
CA ASP A 38 -3.29 35.78 10.22
C ASP A 38 -1.81 35.82 9.78
N GLY A 39 -1.59 35.68 8.47
CA GLY A 39 -0.25 35.63 7.86
C GLY A 39 0.49 34.30 7.96
N THR A 40 -0.01 33.35 8.76
CA THR A 40 0.60 32.02 8.93
C THR A 40 0.13 31.06 7.85
N LEU A 41 1.07 30.43 7.14
CA LEU A 41 0.78 29.41 6.11
C LEU A 41 0.18 28.15 6.74
N LEU A 42 -1.04 27.82 6.32
CA LEU A 42 -1.75 26.63 6.75
C LEU A 42 -1.49 25.49 5.76
N ARG A 43 -0.71 24.48 6.19
CA ARG A 43 -0.46 23.29 5.39
C ARG A 43 -1.50 22.23 5.73
N LEU A 44 -2.52 22.11 4.88
CA LEU A 44 -3.47 21.00 4.92
C LEU A 44 -2.75 19.73 4.47
N SER A 45 -2.25 18.96 5.42
CA SER A 45 -1.89 17.57 5.14
C SER A 45 -3.21 16.80 5.20
N PRO A 46 -3.66 16.10 4.14
CA PRO A 46 -4.80 15.22 4.27
C PRO A 46 -4.49 14.28 5.43
N ALA A 47 -5.27 14.37 6.51
CA ALA A 47 -5.19 13.38 7.56
C ALA A 47 -5.42 12.04 6.87
N PRO A 48 -4.46 11.09 6.90
CA PRO A 48 -4.69 9.79 6.28
C PRO A 48 -5.97 9.24 6.89
N HIS A 49 -6.89 8.71 6.09
CA HIS A 49 -8.08 8.03 6.61
C HIS A 49 -7.61 6.89 7.54
N THR A 50 -7.58 7.15 8.86
CA THR A 50 -6.46 6.66 9.69
C THR A 50 -6.54 5.20 10.08
N ASP A 51 -7.70 4.54 10.04
CA ASP A 51 -7.79 3.20 10.62
C ASP A 51 -7.95 2.06 9.62
N ARG A 52 -8.89 2.16 8.69
CA ARG A 52 -9.16 1.06 7.75
C ARG A 52 -8.07 0.93 6.69
N THR A 53 -7.71 2.03 6.04
CA THR A 53 -6.71 2.04 4.99
C THR A 53 -5.30 1.70 5.52
N ALA A 54 -4.95 2.18 6.71
CA ALA A 54 -3.69 1.81 7.35
C ALA A 54 -3.63 0.33 7.78
N ALA A 55 -4.76 -0.29 8.15
CA ALA A 55 -4.83 -1.72 8.41
C ALA A 55 -4.64 -2.55 7.13
N ASP A 56 -5.27 -2.15 6.02
CA ASP A 56 -5.16 -2.83 4.72
C ASP A 56 -3.72 -2.81 4.20
N PHE A 57 -3.05 -1.66 4.24
CA PHE A 57 -1.64 -1.56 3.82
C PHE A 57 -0.68 -2.34 4.72
N ARG A 58 -0.95 -2.39 6.04
CA ARG A 58 -0.18 -3.25 6.97
C ARG A 58 -0.37 -4.72 6.63
N ARG A 59 -1.60 -5.15 6.32
CA ARG A 59 -1.91 -6.53 5.91
C ARG A 59 -1.22 -6.89 4.60
N ILE A 60 -1.22 -6.01 3.60
CA ILE A 60 -0.50 -6.21 2.34
C ILE A 60 1.01 -6.37 2.58
N THR A 61 1.59 -5.51 3.42
CA THR A 61 3.02 -5.58 3.74
C THR A 61 3.37 -6.88 4.46
N ALA A 62 2.55 -7.29 5.44
CA ALA A 62 2.73 -8.55 6.15
C ALA A 62 2.62 -9.76 5.20
N ALA A 63 1.62 -9.77 4.31
CA ALA A 63 1.45 -10.83 3.32
C ALA A 63 2.64 -10.92 2.35
N ARG A 64 3.15 -9.77 1.88
CA ARG A 64 4.34 -9.72 1.02
C ARG A 64 5.58 -10.26 1.72
N THR A 65 5.80 -9.89 2.98
CA THR A 65 6.92 -10.40 3.77
C THR A 65 6.80 -11.92 4.00
N ALA A 66 5.59 -12.40 4.31
CA ALA A 66 5.35 -13.84 4.46
C ALA A 66 5.59 -14.60 3.15
N ALA A 67 5.16 -14.07 2.01
CA ALA A 67 5.41 -14.67 0.70
C ALA A 67 6.91 -14.73 0.36
N ALA A 68 7.65 -13.64 0.62
CA ALA A 68 9.10 -13.61 0.42
C ALA A 68 9.83 -14.64 1.30
N LYS A 69 9.40 -14.80 2.56
CA LYS A 69 9.93 -15.81 3.48
C LYS A 69 9.64 -17.23 2.97
N ALA A 70 8.39 -17.51 2.57
CA ALA A 70 8.01 -18.83 2.05
C ALA A 70 8.77 -19.20 0.77
N GLU A 71 8.98 -18.24 -0.14
CA GLU A 71 9.79 -18.48 -1.35
C GLU A 71 11.26 -18.76 -1.01
N ALA A 72 11.83 -18.06 -0.02
CA ALA A 72 13.18 -18.30 0.44
C ALA A 72 13.32 -19.70 1.08
N GLU A 73 12.37 -20.10 1.92
CA GLU A 73 12.31 -21.44 2.52
C GLU A 73 12.17 -22.53 1.46
N LEU A 74 11.31 -22.33 0.46
CA LEU A 74 11.15 -23.27 -0.66
C LEU A 74 12.46 -23.46 -1.44
N LYS A 75 13.15 -22.36 -1.77
CA LYS A 75 14.46 -22.42 -2.44
C LYS A 75 15.51 -23.14 -1.58
N ALA A 76 15.53 -22.89 -0.27
CA ALA A 76 16.45 -23.56 0.64
C ALA A 76 16.18 -25.07 0.70
N ALA A 77 14.92 -25.48 0.76
CA ALA A 77 14.52 -26.89 0.75
C ALA A 77 14.93 -27.59 -0.55
N VAL A 78 14.69 -26.96 -1.71
CA VAL A 78 15.11 -27.52 -3.02
C VAL A 78 16.64 -27.66 -3.10
N ARG A 79 17.39 -26.66 -2.62
CA ARG A 79 18.86 -26.73 -2.57
C ARG A 79 19.35 -27.86 -1.66
N ALA A 80 18.72 -28.05 -0.51
CA ALA A 80 19.05 -29.14 0.40
C ALA A 80 18.78 -30.52 -0.24
N ALA A 81 17.63 -30.69 -0.89
CA ALA A 81 17.31 -31.92 -1.63
C ALA A 81 18.35 -32.20 -2.74
N ARG A 82 18.72 -31.18 -3.52
CA ARG A 82 19.79 -31.32 -4.53
C ARG A 82 21.14 -31.68 -3.93
N ALA A 83 21.50 -31.09 -2.78
CA ALA A 83 22.74 -31.41 -2.08
C ALA A 83 22.76 -32.84 -1.52
N ASN A 84 21.60 -33.37 -1.14
CA ASN A 84 21.43 -34.76 -0.73
C ASN A 84 21.44 -35.75 -1.91
N GLY A 85 21.46 -35.25 -3.15
CA GLY A 85 21.51 -36.06 -4.37
C GLY A 85 20.15 -36.36 -5.01
N ASP A 86 19.05 -35.83 -4.47
CA ASP A 86 17.70 -36.09 -5.00
C ASP A 86 17.55 -35.63 -6.45
N SER A 87 17.00 -36.47 -7.33
CA SER A 87 16.85 -36.14 -8.75
C SER A 87 15.84 -35.00 -8.97
N TRP A 88 15.97 -34.30 -10.10
CA TRP A 88 14.99 -33.29 -10.51
C TRP A 88 13.59 -33.85 -10.73
N GLU A 89 13.45 -35.15 -11.01
CA GLU A 89 12.16 -35.83 -11.11
C GLU A 89 11.46 -35.93 -9.74
N ALA A 90 12.20 -36.36 -8.70
CA ALA A 90 11.67 -36.43 -7.34
C ALA A 90 11.30 -35.03 -6.80
N ILE A 91 12.16 -34.04 -7.05
CA ILE A 91 11.93 -32.65 -6.65
C ILE A 91 10.74 -32.05 -7.41
N GLY A 92 10.64 -32.30 -8.72
CA GLY A 92 9.49 -31.86 -9.53
C GLY A 92 8.18 -32.42 -9.01
N ALA A 93 8.14 -33.72 -8.68
CA ALA A 93 6.97 -34.37 -8.09
C ALA A 93 6.56 -33.72 -6.76
N ALA A 94 7.52 -33.43 -5.88
CA ALA A 94 7.26 -32.74 -4.61
C ALA A 94 6.76 -31.30 -4.79
N LEU A 95 7.21 -30.61 -5.84
CA LEU A 95 6.77 -29.26 -6.20
C LEU A 95 5.44 -29.24 -6.98
N GLY A 96 4.92 -30.39 -7.38
CA GLY A 96 3.74 -30.48 -8.25
C GLY A 96 3.97 -29.96 -9.67
N THR A 97 5.21 -30.09 -10.20
CA THR A 97 5.59 -29.61 -11.52
C THR A 97 6.50 -30.60 -12.26
N SER A 98 6.84 -30.32 -13.51
CA SER A 98 7.76 -31.19 -14.28
C SER A 98 9.21 -31.04 -13.79
N ALA A 99 10.02 -32.08 -13.95
CA ALA A 99 11.45 -32.04 -13.64
C ALA A 99 12.17 -30.90 -14.36
N ARG A 100 11.81 -30.67 -15.64
CA ARG A 100 12.33 -29.58 -16.47
C ARG A 100 11.98 -28.22 -15.87
N THR A 101 10.73 -28.00 -15.51
CA THR A 101 10.27 -26.74 -14.90
C THR A 101 10.93 -26.49 -13.54
N ALA A 102 11.12 -27.56 -12.74
CA ALA A 102 11.84 -27.47 -11.47
C ALA A 102 13.32 -27.08 -11.70
N GLN A 103 14.01 -27.71 -12.66
CA GLN A 103 15.39 -27.39 -12.99
C GLN A 103 15.53 -25.96 -13.55
N GLU A 104 14.65 -25.53 -14.45
CA GLU A 104 14.67 -24.17 -15.01
C GLU A 104 14.47 -23.10 -13.91
N ARG A 105 13.62 -23.39 -12.92
CA ARG A 105 13.29 -22.44 -11.84
C ARG A 105 14.31 -22.44 -10.69
N PHE A 106 14.95 -23.57 -10.39
CA PHE A 106 15.78 -23.74 -9.19
C PHE A 106 17.21 -24.25 -9.45
N GLY A 107 17.58 -24.57 -10.69
CA GLY A 107 18.85 -25.23 -11.04
C GLY A 107 20.05 -24.32 -11.27
N LEU A 108 20.04 -23.10 -10.72
CA LEU A 108 21.17 -22.15 -10.75
C LEU A 108 22.18 -22.44 -9.63
#